data_AF-A0A7V2DFD4-F1
#
_entry.id   AF-A0A7V2DFD4-F1
#
_cell.length_a   1.000
_cell.length_b   1.000
_cell.length_c   1.000
_cell.angle_alpha   90.00
_cell.angle_beta   90.00
_cell.angle_gamma   90.00
#
_symmetry.space_group_name_H-M   'P 1'
#
loop_
_entity.id
_entity.type
_entity.pdbx_description
1 polymer ?
#
loop_
_entity_poly.entity_id
_entity_poly.type
_entity_poly.pdbx_seq_one_letter_code
_entity_poly.pdbx_strand_id
1 'polypeptide(L)'
;MANDTESVLVDTSVWIDALRGRTSTVVTTTQELLSNDRVLTCGPVIFEIKRGLRQPERNKIVPLFDALIRLAFDDAVWDSAGDLDAALRNNGITIPPMDVIIAQICIQHNVFLYTIDEYFRSIPGLKLFAP
;
A
#
# COMPACT_ATOMS: atom_id res chain seq x y z
N MET A 1 15.47 -9.77 -15.50
CA MET A 1 14.07 -10.22 -15.73
C MET A 1 13.48 -10.38 -14.35
N ALA A 2 12.74 -9.37 -13.87
CA ALA A 2 12.08 -9.46 -12.57
C ALA A 2 10.99 -10.52 -12.66
N ASN A 3 10.85 -11.31 -11.61
CA ASN A 3 10.01 -12.48 -11.57
C ASN A 3 8.54 -12.05 -11.75
N ASP A 4 7.89 -12.46 -12.84
CA ASP A 4 6.54 -12.04 -13.25
C ASP A 4 5.40 -12.58 -12.33
N THR A 5 5.75 -12.94 -11.10
CA THR A 5 4.93 -13.69 -10.12
C THR A 5 4.89 -13.04 -8.74
N GLU A 6 5.60 -11.93 -8.51
CA GLU A 6 5.66 -11.33 -7.18
C GLU A 6 4.35 -10.60 -6.82
N SER A 7 3.81 -10.94 -5.66
CA SER A 7 2.67 -10.23 -5.05
C SER A 7 3.08 -8.84 -4.57
N VAL A 8 2.14 -7.90 -4.63
CA VAL A 8 2.39 -6.47 -4.46
C VAL A 8 1.37 -5.90 -3.48
N LEU A 9 1.82 -5.17 -2.47
CA LEU A 9 0.92 -4.41 -1.61
C LEU A 9 0.49 -3.15 -2.35
N VAL A 10 -0.82 -2.99 -2.54
CA VAL A 10 -1.38 -1.83 -3.23
C VAL A 10 -1.74 -0.77 -2.20
N ASP A 11 -1.10 0.39 -2.33
CA ASP A 11 -1.27 1.56 -1.47
C ASP A 11 -2.67 2.20 -1.61
N THR A 12 -3.11 2.92 -0.57
CA THR A 12 -4.35 3.68 -0.55
C THR A 12 -4.45 4.66 -1.72
N SER A 13 -3.34 5.33 -2.08
CA SER A 13 -3.31 6.30 -3.18
C SER A 13 -3.73 5.68 -4.52
N VAL A 14 -3.22 4.48 -4.83
CA VAL A 14 -3.55 3.69 -6.03
C VAL A 14 -5.02 3.27 -6.00
N TRP A 15 -5.50 2.74 -4.87
CA TRP A 15 -6.91 2.35 -4.74
C TRP A 15 -7.85 3.52 -4.99
N ILE A 16 -7.56 4.70 -4.43
CA ILE A 16 -8.38 5.90 -4.63
C ILE A 16 -8.39 6.31 -6.10
N ASP A 17 -7.25 6.26 -6.79
CA ASP A 17 -7.17 6.60 -8.22
C ASP A 17 -7.95 5.60 -9.08
N ALA A 18 -7.68 4.29 -8.88
CA ALA A 18 -8.30 3.20 -9.63
C ALA A 18 -9.82 3.14 -9.45
N LEU A 19 -10.32 3.25 -8.21
CA LEU A 19 -11.77 3.24 -7.91
C LEU A 19 -12.49 4.45 -8.52
N ARG A 20 -11.78 5.57 -8.72
CA ARG A 20 -12.32 6.77 -9.38
C ARG A 20 -12.10 6.78 -10.89
N GLY A 21 -11.39 5.78 -11.44
CA GLY A 21 -11.09 5.70 -12.87
C GLY A 21 -10.28 6.88 -13.40
N ARG A 22 -9.40 7.47 -12.58
CA ARG A 22 -8.72 8.73 -12.91
C ARG A 22 -7.57 8.54 -13.89
N THR A 23 -6.69 7.58 -13.61
CA THR A 23 -5.49 7.34 -14.41
C THR A 23 -5.59 5.98 -15.08
N SER A 24 -5.64 5.95 -16.42
CA SER A 24 -5.89 4.73 -17.19
C SER A 24 -4.86 3.63 -16.92
N THR A 25 -3.57 3.97 -16.86
CA THR A 25 -2.50 3.02 -16.56
C THR A 25 -2.62 2.44 -15.16
N VAL A 26 -3.01 3.24 -14.17
CA VAL A 26 -3.23 2.78 -12.78
C VAL A 26 -4.40 1.81 -12.72
N VAL A 27 -5.50 2.12 -13.42
CA VAL A 27 -6.66 1.23 -13.52
C VAL A 27 -6.27 -0.09 -14.17
N THR A 28 -5.63 -0.06 -15.34
CA THR A 28 -5.24 -1.27 -16.07
C THR A 28 -4.26 -2.12 -15.27
N THR A 29 -3.21 -1.53 -14.70
CA THR A 29 -2.23 -2.24 -13.86
C THR A 29 -2.90 -2.88 -12.65
N THR A 30 -3.79 -2.15 -11.96
CA THR A 30 -4.51 -2.68 -10.80
C THR A 30 -5.41 -3.85 -11.19
N GLN A 31 -6.10 -3.77 -12.32
CA GLN A 31 -6.92 -4.87 -12.85
C GLN A 31 -6.10 -6.09 -13.23
N GLU A 32 -4.92 -5.90 -13.84
CA GLU A 32 -4.00 -6.98 -14.16
C GLU A 32 -3.47 -7.66 -12.91
N LEU A 33 -3.03 -6.90 -11.90
CA LEU A 33 -2.57 -7.46 -10.63
C LEU A 33 -3.69 -8.24 -9.92
N LEU A 34 -4.93 -7.72 -9.93
CA LEU A 34 -6.10 -8.41 -9.38
C LEU A 34 -6.41 -9.71 -10.13
N SER A 35 -6.39 -9.68 -11.47
CA SER A 35 -6.72 -10.84 -12.31
C SER A 35 -5.71 -11.99 -12.18
N ASN A 36 -4.50 -11.68 -11.71
CA ASN A 36 -3.44 -12.64 -11.47
C ASN A 36 -3.27 -13.02 -9.98
N ASP A 37 -4.21 -12.63 -9.11
CA ASP A 37 -4.14 -12.87 -7.65
C ASP A 37 -2.85 -12.34 -6.98
N ARG A 38 -2.30 -11.23 -7.52
CA ARG A 38 -1.04 -10.63 -7.05
C ARG A 38 -1.22 -9.50 -6.06
N VAL A 39 -2.45 -9.14 -5.70
CA VAL A 39 -2.72 -7.99 -4.82
C VAL A 39 -2.71 -8.39 -3.34
N LEU A 40 -1.89 -7.68 -2.58
CA LEU A 40 -1.85 -7.71 -1.12
C LEU A 40 -2.43 -6.43 -0.55
N THR A 41 -2.87 -6.50 0.71
CA THR A 41 -3.30 -5.35 1.49
C THR A 41 -2.76 -5.44 2.92
N CYS A 42 -2.95 -4.39 3.72
CA CYS A 42 -2.62 -4.39 5.15
C CYS A 42 -3.63 -3.57 5.95
N GLY A 43 -3.55 -3.67 7.28
CA GLY A 43 -4.44 -2.95 8.19
C GLY A 43 -4.54 -1.44 7.91
N PRO A 44 -3.43 -0.72 7.79
CA PRO A 44 -3.41 0.70 7.44
C PRO A 44 -4.19 1.05 6.17
N VAL A 45 -3.93 0.35 5.06
CA VAL A 45 -4.64 0.58 3.78
C VAL A 45 -6.15 0.36 3.95
N ILE A 46 -6.55 -0.75 4.58
CA ILE A 46 -7.97 -1.03 4.84
C ILE A 46 -8.62 0.05 5.71
N PHE A 47 -7.91 0.56 6.71
CA PHE A 47 -8.38 1.65 7.56
C PHE A 47 -8.67 2.91 6.73
N GLU A 48 -7.75 3.31 5.86
CA GLU A 48 -7.91 4.51 5.05
C GLU A 48 -9.03 4.39 4.02
N ILE A 49 -9.15 3.24 3.35
CA ILE A 49 -10.26 2.95 2.44
C ILE A 49 -11.59 3.01 3.18
N LYS A 50 -11.72 2.34 4.34
CA LYS A 50 -12.96 2.36 5.12
C LYS A 50 -13.32 3.76 5.63
N ARG A 51 -12.31 4.60 5.93
CA ARG A 51 -12.48 6.00 6.35
C ARG A 51 -12.90 6.90 5.18
N GLY A 52 -12.38 6.67 3.98
CA GLY A 52 -12.63 7.49 2.80
C GLY A 52 -13.98 7.21 2.12
N LEU A 53 -14.48 5.98 2.20
CA LEU A 53 -15.72 5.56 1.52
C LEU A 53 -16.98 6.04 2.25
N ARG A 54 -17.95 6.53 1.48
CA ARG A 54 -19.28 6.93 1.95
C ARG A 54 -20.35 5.96 1.48
N GLN A 55 -21.52 5.95 2.11
CA GLN A 55 -22.66 5.19 1.59
C GLN A 55 -23.19 5.84 0.30
N PRO A 56 -23.69 5.05 -0.67
CA PRO A 56 -23.85 3.59 -0.66
C PRO A 56 -22.60 2.81 -1.12
N GLU A 57 -21.57 3.48 -1.65
CA GLU A 57 -20.36 2.88 -2.21
C GLU A 57 -19.65 1.95 -1.21
N ARG A 58 -19.60 2.35 0.06
CA ARG A 58 -19.01 1.57 1.15
C ARG A 58 -19.53 0.14 1.23
N ASN A 59 -20.84 -0.06 1.03
CA ASN A 59 -21.47 -1.39 1.12
C ASN A 59 -21.10 -2.30 -0.06
N LYS A 60 -20.70 -1.70 -1.18
CA LYS A 60 -20.28 -2.44 -2.38
C LYS A 60 -18.79 -2.72 -2.37
N ILE A 61 -17.97 -1.75 -1.97
CA ILE A 61 -16.52 -1.80 -2.13
C ILE A 61 -15.84 -2.52 -0.96
N VAL A 62 -16.24 -2.27 0.30
CA VAL A 62 -15.56 -2.85 1.46
C VAL A 62 -15.50 -4.39 1.43
N PRO A 63 -16.59 -5.11 1.10
CA PRO A 63 -16.54 -6.58 1.04
C PRO A 63 -15.56 -7.13 -0.01
N LEU A 64 -15.20 -6.35 -1.03
CA LEU A 64 -14.24 -6.79 -2.05
C LEU A 64 -12.82 -6.89 -1.48
N PHE A 65 -12.49 -6.07 -0.47
CA PHE A 65 -11.20 -6.13 0.20
C PHE A 65 -11.04 -7.35 1.11
N ASP A 66 -12.14 -8.00 1.51
CA ASP A 66 -12.09 -9.21 2.33
C ASP A 66 -11.57 -10.42 1.53
N ALA A 67 -11.59 -10.36 0.19
CA ALA A 67 -11.00 -11.37 -0.68
C ALA A 67 -9.48 -11.22 -0.85
N LEU A 68 -8.89 -10.09 -0.45
CA LEU A 68 -7.46 -9.84 -0.60
C LEU A 68 -6.66 -10.48 0.53
N ILE A 69 -5.45 -10.94 0.21
CA ILE A 69 -4.52 -11.39 1.24
C ILE A 69 -4.07 -10.18 2.06
N ARG A 70 -4.46 -10.16 3.33
CA ARG A 70 -4.04 -9.14 4.29
C ARG A 70 -2.76 -9.57 4.98
N LEU A 71 -1.68 -8.83 4.77
CA LEU A 71 -0.43 -9.04 5.50
C LEU A 71 -0.66 -8.80 7.00
N ALA A 72 -0.35 -9.83 7.78
CA ALA A 72 -0.34 -9.76 9.23
C ALA A 72 0.91 -9.04 9.71
N PHE A 73 0.78 -8.26 10.78
CA PHE A 73 1.89 -7.65 11.49
C PHE A 73 1.58 -7.71 12.99
N ASP A 74 2.62 -7.78 13.80
CA ASP A 74 2.52 -7.78 15.25
C ASP A 74 2.86 -6.39 15.81
N ASP A 75 2.90 -6.27 17.13
CA ASP A 75 3.15 -4.99 17.80
C ASP A 75 4.58 -4.46 17.54
N ALA A 76 5.53 -5.30 17.11
CA ALA A 76 6.89 -4.86 16.81
C ALA A 76 6.95 -3.94 15.58
N VAL A 77 5.91 -3.92 14.74
CA VAL A 77 5.82 -2.97 13.63
C VAL A 77 5.76 -1.53 14.12
N TRP A 78 5.14 -1.27 15.28
CA TRP A 78 4.96 0.08 15.80
C TRP A 78 6.30 0.70 16.19
N ASP A 79 7.12 -0.08 16.89
CA ASP A 79 8.47 0.34 17.29
C ASP A 79 9.35 0.52 16.05
N SER A 80 9.35 -0.46 15.14
CA SER A 80 10.17 -0.41 13.93
C SER A 80 9.79 0.75 13.00
N ALA A 81 8.49 1.05 12.86
CA ALA A 81 8.00 2.18 12.09
C ALA A 81 8.33 3.51 12.77
N GLY A 82 8.32 3.56 14.11
CA GLY A 82 8.76 4.72 14.88
C GLY A 82 10.25 5.02 14.68
N ASP A 83 11.09 4.01 14.71
CA ASP A 83 12.52 4.13 14.43
C ASP A 83 12.77 4.59 12.98
N LEU A 84 12.01 4.06 12.02
CA LEU A 84 12.05 4.49 10.62
C LEU A 84 11.64 5.96 10.47
N ASP A 85 10.54 6.40 11.08
CA ASP A 85 10.10 7.81 11.04
C ASP A 85 11.16 8.74 11.66
N ALA A 86 11.72 8.36 12.81
CA ALA A 86 12.77 9.13 13.47
C ALA A 86 14.02 9.26 12.59
N ALA A 87 14.44 8.18 11.93
CA ALA A 87 15.57 8.19 11.00
C ALA A 87 15.30 9.07 9.78
N LEU A 88 14.10 9.01 9.19
CA LEU A 88 13.70 9.88 8.08
C LEU A 88 13.71 11.36 8.48
N ARG A 89 13.13 11.68 9.63
CA ARG A 89 13.08 13.05 10.17
C ARG A 89 14.46 13.62 10.45
N ASN A 90 15.39 12.81 10.97
CA ASN A 90 16.78 13.23 11.18
C ASN A 90 17.49 13.58 9.87
N ASN A 91 17.02 13.07 8.74
CA ASN A 91 17.49 13.41 7.39
C ASN A 91 16.65 14.51 6.71
N GLY A 92 15.76 15.19 7.45
CA GLY A 92 14.92 16.26 6.93
C GLY A 92 13.72 15.77 6.10
N ILE A 93 13.39 14.48 6.14
CA ILE A 93 12.30 13.87 5.39
C ILE A 93 11.12 13.66 6.34
N THR A 94 9.96 14.22 6.00
CA THR A 94 8.73 14.05 6.77
C THR A 94 7.69 13.34 5.91
N ILE A 95 7.21 12.21 6.39
CA ILE A 95 6.21 11.36 5.72
C ILE A 95 5.01 11.19 6.66
N PRO A 96 3.77 11.10 6.15
CA PRO A 96 2.62 10.79 6.99
C PRO A 96 2.82 9.47 7.77
N PRO A 97 2.44 9.40 9.07
CA PRO A 97 2.70 8.22 9.89
C PRO A 97 2.12 6.91 9.34
N MET A 98 0.94 6.97 8.71
CA MET A 98 0.31 5.79 8.10
C MET A 98 1.14 5.22 6.95
N ASP A 99 1.73 6.09 6.13
CA ASP A 99 2.60 5.70 5.03
C ASP A 99 3.90 5.08 5.54
N VAL A 100 4.46 5.60 6.65
CA VAL A 100 5.63 4.99 7.30
C VAL A 100 5.30 3.58 7.79
N ILE A 101 4.13 3.37 8.40
CA ILE A 101 3.70 2.03 8.86
C ILE A 101 3.50 1.09 7.66
N ILE A 102 2.87 1.56 6.57
CA ILE A 102 2.70 0.78 5.33
C ILE A 102 4.07 0.36 4.79
N ALA A 103 5.00 1.31 4.68
CA ALA A 103 6.35 1.04 4.20
C ALA A 103 7.08 0.03 5.10
N GLN A 104 6.97 0.18 6.41
CA GLN A 104 7.58 -0.75 7.36
C GLN A 104 7.03 -2.18 7.21
N ILE A 105 5.72 -2.32 7.01
CA ILE A 105 5.09 -3.63 6.73
C ILE A 105 5.66 -4.23 5.44
N CYS A 106 5.77 -3.44 4.37
CA CYS A 106 6.35 -3.91 3.11
C CYS A 106 7.80 -4.37 3.27
N ILE A 107 8.60 -3.63 4.04
CA ILE A 107 10.00 -3.97 4.34
C ILE A 107 10.09 -5.28 5.12
N GLN A 108 9.31 -5.45 6.19
CA GLN A 108 9.31 -6.66 7.01
C GLN A 108 8.91 -7.91 6.23
N HIS A 109 7.93 -7.79 5.34
CA HIS A 109 7.46 -8.90 4.49
C HIS A 109 8.28 -9.06 3.20
N ASN A 110 9.22 -8.16 2.93
CA ASN A 110 10.02 -8.14 1.71
C ASN A 110 9.16 -8.14 0.42
N VAL A 111 8.06 -7.37 0.45
CA VAL A 111 7.12 -7.24 -0.68
C VAL A 111 7.25 -5.87 -1.35
N PHE A 112 6.86 -5.80 -2.61
CA PHE A 112 6.79 -4.55 -3.34
C PHE A 112 5.57 -3.72 -2.92
N LEU A 113 5.72 -2.41 -2.91
CA LEU A 113 4.64 -1.44 -2.76
C LEU A 113 4.30 -0.85 -4.13
N TYR A 114 3.03 -0.93 -4.53
CA TYR A 114 2.50 -0.15 -5.65
C TYR A 114 1.82 1.11 -5.13
N THR A 115 2.39 2.26 -5.44
CA THR A 115 1.92 3.58 -4.99
C THR A 115 2.08 4.60 -6.11
N ILE A 116 1.27 5.66 -6.07
CA ILE A 116 1.44 6.87 -6.89
C ILE A 116 1.98 8.04 -6.06
N ASP A 117 2.21 7.84 -4.77
CA ASP A 117 2.78 8.84 -3.88
C ASP A 117 4.31 8.80 -3.92
N GLU A 118 4.92 9.94 -4.26
CA GLU A 118 6.36 10.07 -4.39
C GLU A 118 7.10 10.04 -3.05
N TYR A 119 6.43 10.29 -1.91
CA TYR A 119 7.08 10.26 -0.59
C TYR A 119 7.74 8.91 -0.30
N PHE A 120 7.14 7.80 -0.74
CA PHE A 120 7.68 6.46 -0.54
C PHE A 120 9.06 6.23 -1.20
N ARG A 121 9.41 6.99 -2.25
CA ARG A 121 10.74 6.90 -2.89
C ARG A 121 11.88 7.30 -1.96
N SER A 122 11.56 8.04 -0.90
CA SER A 122 12.53 8.52 0.07
C SER A 122 12.81 7.51 1.19
N ILE A 123 12.11 6.37 1.22
CA ILE A 123 12.19 5.37 2.29
C ILE A 123 13.24 4.31 1.96
N PRO A 124 14.34 4.21 2.73
CA PRO A 124 15.37 3.19 2.51
C PRO A 124 14.82 1.77 2.70
N GLY A 125 15.26 0.84 1.84
CA GLY A 125 14.89 -0.57 1.93
C GLY A 125 13.49 -0.92 1.39
N LEU A 126 12.66 0.08 1.10
CA LEU A 126 11.35 -0.13 0.49
C LEU A 126 11.49 -0.48 -1.00
N LYS A 127 10.84 -1.57 -1.42
CA LYS A 127 10.77 -1.98 -2.83
C LYS A 127 9.54 -1.37 -3.47
N LEU A 128 9.73 -0.58 -4.53
CA LEU A 128 8.63 0.01 -5.29
C LEU A 128 8.33 -0.80 -6.55
N PHE A 129 7.07 -1.12 -6.74
CA PHE A 129 6.59 -1.77 -7.96
C PHE A 129 6.53 -0.74 -9.09
N ALA A 130 7.16 -1.05 -10.21
CA ALA A 130 7.05 -0.30 -11.44
C ALA A 130 6.29 -1.17 -12.46
N PRO A 131 5.11 -0.73 -12.93
CA PRO A 131 4.39 -1.40 -14.02
C PRO A 131 5.14 -1.32 -15.36
#